data_AF-A0A972U8M9-F1
#
_entry.id   AF-A0A972U8M9-F1
#
_cell.length_a   1.000
_cell.length_b   1.000
_cell.length_c   1.000
_cell.angle_alpha   90.00
_cell.angle_beta   90.00
_cell.angle_gamma   90.00
#
_symmetry.space_group_name_H-M   'P 1'
#
loop_
_entity.id
_entity.type
_entity.pdbx_description
1 polymer ?
#
loop_
_entity_poly.entity_id
_entity_poly.type
_entity_poly.pdbx_seq_one_letter_code
_entity_poly.pdbx_strand_id
1 'polypeptide(L)'
;MIKTTWVQSLMLICWLATGAIALTNTVESGVTNSAASEAAAVAAVNKNAREWKSVSGATIVAEYEGTDRGQVKLKVLDGSVVAIPLSRLSAPDQAWVNAKGAKEEEPTTAKKRPSKILLPIFTSGEWENYHAVYISKNFDALMDTTGVVYVYPKVNGKRIGSPIRCSMNCYYADTTTNVHVTRGRPIERLAYEPKPSKQPQQITLCGTLTDSVPFNLTVAFSDKGIKAWGYCDDPSDLRDRTLFRIGAHIPASHHFTDATPLDERKRILDGWQVKFEPISGKKWSYDYNDSLQSMGGYAETVRISAPVYGKRGIWFAAGDEEFAPLVPRIYPGFCPWQGYSVYLQKRNPSDRSAKLYFNLVVQ
;
A
#
# COMPACT_ATOMS: atom_id res chain seq x y z
N MET A 1 -23.02 24.30 43.93
CA MET A 1 -21.89 24.59 44.84
C MET A 1 -20.75 23.65 44.44
N ILE A 2 -19.51 24.00 44.09
CA ILE A 2 -18.71 25.24 44.08
C ILE A 2 -17.62 25.06 43.00
N LYS A 3 -17.53 26.07 42.12
CA LYS A 3 -16.35 26.75 41.51
C LYS A 3 -15.35 26.03 40.58
N THR A 4 -15.44 26.51 39.33
CA THR A 4 -14.42 26.82 38.32
C THR A 4 -13.21 27.60 38.86
N THR A 5 -12.00 27.36 38.31
CA THR A 5 -10.97 28.40 38.21
C THR A 5 -10.12 28.26 36.94
N TRP A 6 -10.04 29.35 36.20
CA TRP A 6 -9.14 29.67 35.10
C TRP A 6 -7.82 30.22 35.63
N VAL A 7 -6.70 30.04 34.91
CA VAL A 7 -5.55 30.97 34.95
C VAL A 7 -4.96 31.14 33.54
N GLN A 8 -5.02 32.37 33.03
CA GLN A 8 -4.19 32.93 31.96
C GLN A 8 -3.04 33.74 32.59
N SER A 9 -1.89 33.82 31.91
CA SER A 9 -0.84 34.87 31.95
C SER A 9 0.46 34.30 31.34
N LEU A 10 1.37 35.01 30.67
CA LEU A 10 1.50 36.37 30.15
C LEU A 10 2.68 36.34 29.14
N MET A 11 2.69 37.22 28.14
CA MET A 11 3.85 37.53 27.28
C MET A 11 4.97 38.25 28.06
N LEU A 12 6.23 38.09 27.61
CA LEU A 12 7.21 39.18 27.69
C LEU A 12 8.24 39.13 26.55
N ILE A 13 8.50 40.32 26.00
CA ILE A 13 9.38 40.74 24.91
C ILE A 13 10.74 41.18 25.47
N CYS A 14 11.84 41.05 24.71
CA CYS A 14 13.02 41.94 24.58
C CYS A 14 14.21 41.13 24.01
N TRP A 15 15.20 41.61 23.25
CA TRP A 15 15.54 42.86 22.56
C TRP A 15 16.67 42.52 21.56
N LEU A 16 16.88 43.37 20.55
CA LEU A 16 17.94 43.32 19.53
C LEU A 16 19.32 43.72 20.08
N ALA A 17 20.39 43.18 19.50
CA ALA A 17 21.71 43.81 19.51
C ALA A 17 22.44 43.60 18.17
N THR A 18 22.62 44.70 17.46
CA THR A 18 23.44 44.89 16.26
C THR A 18 24.91 45.08 16.67
N GLY A 19 25.84 44.54 15.88
CA GLY A 19 27.26 44.83 15.98
C GLY A 19 27.94 44.68 14.61
N ALA A 20 28.45 45.80 14.09
CA ALA A 20 29.22 45.89 12.84
C ALA A 20 30.71 45.94 13.16
N ILE A 21 31.55 45.26 12.36
CA ILE A 21 33.01 45.53 12.25
C ILE A 21 33.43 45.40 10.77
N ALA A 22 34.34 46.29 10.38
CA ALA A 22 34.73 46.63 9.02
C ALA A 22 35.89 45.81 8.42
N LEU A 23 35.87 45.77 7.08
CA LEU A 23 36.95 45.73 6.05
C LEU A 23 38.41 45.50 6.46
N THR A 24 39.08 44.60 5.71
CA THR A 24 40.29 44.92 4.91
C THR A 24 40.48 43.92 3.75
N ASN A 25 40.90 44.45 2.59
CA ASN A 25 41.25 43.74 1.36
C ASN A 25 42.58 42.97 1.46
N THR A 26 42.72 41.86 0.73
CA THR A 26 43.98 41.49 0.08
C THR A 26 43.69 40.69 -1.20
N VAL A 27 44.30 41.12 -2.29
CA VAL A 27 44.29 40.49 -3.62
C VAL A 27 45.46 39.51 -3.66
N GLU A 28 45.25 38.28 -4.14
CA GLU A 28 46.31 37.58 -4.88
C GLU A 28 45.72 36.57 -5.87
N SER A 29 46.08 36.80 -7.12
CA SER A 29 45.84 35.97 -8.29
C SER A 29 46.91 34.89 -8.38
N GLY A 30 46.53 33.64 -8.62
CA GLY A 30 47.50 32.65 -9.08
C GLY A 30 47.07 31.20 -8.97
N VAL A 31 47.16 30.51 -10.11
CA VAL A 31 47.38 29.07 -10.26
C VAL A 31 46.12 28.18 -10.27
N THR A 32 45.60 28.08 -11.48
CA THR A 32 44.81 26.97 -12.02
C THR A 32 45.50 25.61 -11.81
N ASN A 33 44.85 24.73 -11.04
CA ASN A 33 44.87 23.24 -11.12
C ASN A 33 44.64 22.51 -9.76
N SER A 34 43.95 23.12 -8.78
CA SER A 34 43.62 22.42 -7.51
C SER A 34 42.35 21.55 -7.58
N ALA A 35 41.32 21.99 -8.31
CA ALA A 35 39.96 21.42 -8.19
C ALA A 35 39.86 19.93 -8.60
N ALA A 36 40.67 19.47 -9.56
CA ALA A 36 40.70 18.05 -9.95
C ALA A 36 41.42 17.16 -8.92
N SER A 37 42.37 17.71 -8.15
CA SER A 37 43.08 16.95 -7.11
C SER A 37 42.32 16.93 -5.77
N GLU A 38 41.58 18.00 -5.46
CA GLU A 38 40.68 18.05 -4.30
C GLU A 38 39.45 17.15 -4.48
N ALA A 39 38.87 17.07 -5.67
CA ALA A 39 37.77 16.14 -5.96
C ALA A 39 38.17 14.67 -5.73
N ALA A 40 39.41 14.31 -6.09
CA ALA A 40 39.96 12.96 -5.87
C ALA A 40 40.27 12.68 -4.38
N ALA A 41 40.69 13.69 -3.61
CA ALA A 41 40.96 13.55 -2.18
C ALA A 41 39.69 13.47 -1.33
N VAL A 42 38.61 14.16 -1.72
CA VAL A 42 37.33 14.14 -1.00
C VAL A 42 36.53 12.85 -1.25
N ALA A 43 36.67 12.22 -2.43
CA ALA A 43 36.10 10.89 -2.69
C ALA A 43 36.66 9.79 -1.76
N ALA A 44 37.83 9.98 -1.15
CA ALA A 44 38.45 9.00 -0.25
C ALA A 44 37.77 8.90 1.13
N VAL A 45 37.00 9.93 1.55
CA VAL A 45 36.33 9.95 2.87
C VAL A 45 34.96 9.26 2.82
N ASN A 46 34.37 9.11 1.64
CA ASN A 46 33.07 8.50 1.46
C ASN A 46 33.12 7.37 0.42
N LYS A 47 33.13 6.11 0.90
CA LYS A 47 33.37 4.90 0.09
C LYS A 47 32.43 4.71 -1.11
N ASN A 48 31.33 5.48 -1.18
CA ASN A 48 30.31 5.35 -2.22
C ASN A 48 30.26 6.56 -3.18
N ALA A 49 30.98 7.64 -2.89
CA ALA A 49 30.99 8.83 -3.74
C ALA A 49 31.99 8.65 -4.89
N ARG A 50 31.60 9.10 -6.09
CA ARG A 50 32.48 9.12 -7.28
C ARG A 50 32.35 10.44 -8.02
N GLU A 51 33.32 10.72 -8.87
CA GLU A 51 33.20 11.80 -9.84
C GLU A 51 32.26 11.39 -10.98
N TRP A 52 31.36 12.30 -11.33
CA TRP A 52 30.40 12.23 -12.43
C TRP A 52 30.69 13.35 -13.40
N LYS A 53 30.63 13.06 -14.69
CA LYS A 53 30.91 14.02 -15.75
C LYS A 53 29.71 14.18 -16.67
N SER A 54 29.42 15.42 -17.06
CA SER A 54 28.40 15.72 -18.07
C SER A 54 28.96 15.61 -19.49
N VAL A 55 28.08 15.54 -20.49
CA VAL A 55 28.44 15.64 -21.91
C VAL A 55 29.10 16.98 -22.26
N SER A 56 28.83 18.04 -21.48
CA SER A 56 29.45 19.36 -21.62
C SER A 56 30.79 19.48 -20.90
N GLY A 57 31.25 18.43 -20.22
CA GLY A 57 32.53 18.39 -19.52
C GLY A 57 32.52 18.89 -18.08
N ALA A 58 31.37 19.32 -17.55
CA ALA A 58 31.24 19.68 -16.13
C ALA A 58 31.30 18.44 -15.25
N THR A 59 31.90 18.55 -14.06
CA THR A 59 32.05 17.44 -13.13
C THR A 59 31.40 17.72 -11.78
N ILE A 60 30.98 16.65 -11.10
CA ILE A 60 30.46 16.71 -9.73
C ILE A 60 30.84 15.44 -8.97
N VAL A 61 31.24 15.57 -7.71
CA VAL A 61 31.47 14.42 -6.81
C VAL A 61 30.20 14.15 -6.03
N ALA A 62 29.63 12.98 -6.25
CA ALA A 62 28.35 12.61 -5.66
C ALA A 62 28.19 11.09 -5.55
N GLU A 63 27.28 10.67 -4.68
CA GLU A 63 26.80 9.30 -4.58
C GLU A 63 25.64 9.06 -5.54
N TYR A 64 25.63 7.91 -6.21
CA TYR A 64 24.47 7.49 -6.99
C TYR A 64 23.34 7.07 -6.05
N GLU A 65 22.19 7.76 -6.10
CA GLU A 65 21.00 7.37 -5.35
C GLU A 65 20.00 6.55 -6.19
N GLY A 66 20.06 6.64 -7.51
CA GLY A 66 19.16 5.89 -8.39
C GLY A 66 18.89 6.59 -9.72
N THR A 67 18.07 5.95 -10.55
CA THR A 67 17.58 6.50 -11.82
C THR A 67 16.06 6.48 -11.85
N ASP A 68 15.43 7.58 -12.28
CA ASP A 68 13.97 7.75 -12.34
C ASP A 68 13.59 8.53 -13.60
N ARG A 69 12.72 7.98 -14.46
CA ARG A 69 12.25 8.60 -15.71
C ARG A 69 13.37 9.19 -16.60
N GLY A 70 14.48 8.46 -16.71
CA GLY A 70 15.64 8.88 -17.50
C GLY A 70 16.49 9.98 -16.84
N GLN A 71 16.31 10.24 -15.54
CA GLN A 71 17.10 11.15 -14.72
C GLN A 71 17.91 10.36 -13.69
N VAL A 72 19.21 10.61 -13.61
CA VAL A 72 20.12 10.10 -12.59
C VAL A 72 20.06 11.02 -11.38
N LYS A 73 19.74 10.47 -10.21
CA LYS A 73 19.73 11.18 -8.92
C LYS A 73 21.08 10.98 -8.25
N LEU A 74 21.75 12.10 -8.01
CA LEU A 74 23.07 12.17 -7.41
C LEU A 74 22.98 12.94 -6.11
N LYS A 75 23.39 12.31 -5.01
CA LYS A 75 23.52 12.98 -3.71
C LYS A 75 24.91 13.58 -3.60
N VAL A 76 24.96 14.90 -3.62
CA VAL A 76 26.21 15.67 -3.45
C VAL A 76 26.62 15.59 -1.98
N LEU A 77 27.90 15.80 -1.70
CA LEU A 77 28.46 15.64 -0.35
C LEU A 77 27.87 16.59 0.70
N ASP A 78 27.26 17.69 0.27
CA ASP A 78 26.50 18.61 1.13
C ASP A 78 25.11 18.06 1.52
N GLY A 79 24.75 16.87 1.05
CA GLY A 79 23.48 16.19 1.30
C GLY A 79 22.36 16.55 0.33
N SER A 80 22.59 17.49 -0.59
CA SER A 80 21.61 17.85 -1.62
C SER A 80 21.50 16.77 -2.70
N VAL A 81 20.30 16.63 -3.29
CA VAL A 81 20.04 15.66 -4.35
C VAL A 81 19.79 16.40 -5.66
N VAL A 82 20.61 16.12 -6.65
CA VAL A 82 20.53 16.70 -7.99
C VAL A 82 20.04 15.63 -8.97
N ALA A 83 19.03 15.96 -9.76
CA ALA A 83 18.53 15.11 -10.83
C ALA A 83 19.09 15.58 -12.17
N ILE A 84 19.85 14.72 -12.85
CA ILE A 84 20.50 15.01 -14.13
C ILE A 84 19.97 14.03 -15.17
N PRO A 85 19.50 14.46 -16.36
CA PRO A 85 19.10 13.54 -17.40
C PRO A 85 20.26 12.59 -17.73
N LEU A 86 20.01 11.28 -17.82
CA LEU A 86 21.04 10.28 -18.13
C LEU A 86 21.76 10.61 -19.45
N SER A 87 21.02 11.12 -20.44
CA SER A 87 21.56 11.60 -21.73
C SER A 87 22.51 12.79 -21.61
N ARG A 88 22.53 13.50 -20.47
CA ARG A 88 23.44 14.60 -20.20
C ARG A 88 24.71 14.17 -19.44
N LEU A 89 24.83 12.91 -19.04
CA LEU A 89 26.06 12.36 -18.47
C LEU A 89 27.03 11.89 -19.55
N SER A 90 28.30 11.74 -19.21
CA SER A 90 29.32 11.21 -20.10
C SER A 90 29.01 9.75 -20.47
N ALA A 91 29.46 9.29 -21.65
CA ALA A 91 29.22 7.91 -22.07
C ALA A 91 29.72 6.85 -21.05
N PRO A 92 30.89 7.03 -20.39
CA PRO A 92 31.32 6.15 -19.30
C PRO A 92 30.37 6.13 -18.09
N ASP A 93 29.84 7.29 -17.70
CA ASP A 93 28.90 7.37 -16.56
C ASP A 93 27.53 6.79 -16.92
N GLN A 94 27.08 7.00 -18.16
CA GLN A 94 25.87 6.34 -18.68
C GLN A 94 26.02 4.82 -18.65
N ALA A 95 27.14 4.29 -19.13
CA ALA A 95 27.43 2.86 -19.12
C ALA A 95 27.46 2.30 -17.68
N TRP A 96 28.03 3.05 -16.75
CA TRP A 96 28.08 2.64 -15.34
C TRP A 96 26.70 2.61 -14.68
N VAL A 97 25.86 3.62 -14.91
CA VAL A 97 24.47 3.67 -14.40
C VAL A 97 23.64 2.51 -14.96
N ASN A 98 23.78 2.24 -16.26
CA ASN A 98 23.09 1.12 -16.91
C ASN A 98 23.58 -0.23 -16.39
N ALA A 99 24.88 -0.39 -16.14
CA ALA A 99 25.46 -1.60 -15.56
C ALA A 99 25.04 -1.82 -14.09
N LYS A 100 24.81 -0.74 -13.32
CA LYS A 100 24.23 -0.81 -11.98
C LYS A 100 22.76 -1.25 -12.01
N GLY A 101 21.95 -0.73 -12.95
CA GLY A 101 20.56 -1.15 -13.14
C GLY A 101 20.41 -2.63 -13.55
N ALA A 102 21.38 -3.20 -14.27
CA ALA A 102 21.35 -4.60 -14.72
C ALA A 102 21.82 -5.62 -13.65
N LYS A 103 22.45 -5.17 -12.56
CA LYS A 103 22.94 -6.04 -11.46
C LYS A 103 22.05 -6.01 -10.20
N GLU A 104 20.93 -5.31 -10.26
CA GLU A 104 19.97 -5.15 -9.16
C GLU A 104 18.60 -5.79 -9.52
N GLU A 105 18.59 -6.80 -10.39
CA GLU A 105 17.45 -7.67 -10.66
C GLU A 105 17.47 -8.94 -9.77
N GLU A 106 17.61 -8.75 -8.46
CA GLU A 106 16.85 -9.59 -7.52
C GLU A 106 15.54 -8.84 -7.18
N PRO A 107 14.40 -9.54 -7.01
CA PRO A 107 13.09 -8.93 -7.12
C PRO A 107 12.77 -8.10 -5.88
N THR A 108 13.22 -6.85 -5.85
CA THR A 108 12.75 -5.86 -4.89
C THR A 108 11.79 -4.91 -5.60
N THR A 109 10.52 -5.14 -5.26
CA THR A 109 9.35 -4.32 -5.54
C THR A 109 9.66 -2.83 -5.71
N ALA A 110 9.54 -2.34 -6.95
CA ALA A 110 9.42 -0.92 -7.23
C ALA A 110 8.32 -0.31 -6.34
N LYS A 111 8.70 0.59 -5.42
CA LYS A 111 7.75 1.50 -4.76
C LYS A 111 7.16 2.41 -5.83
N LYS A 112 6.09 1.94 -6.48
CA LYS A 112 5.12 2.80 -7.18
C LYS A 112 4.73 3.89 -6.18
N ARG A 113 5.11 5.15 -6.43
CA ARG A 113 4.50 6.27 -5.70
C ARG A 113 2.98 6.12 -5.84
N PRO A 114 2.20 6.07 -4.75
CA PRO A 114 0.75 6.00 -4.87
C PRO A 114 0.29 7.25 -5.63
N SER A 115 -0.49 7.04 -6.69
CA SER A 115 -0.93 8.10 -7.61
C SER A 115 -1.92 9.10 -6.99
N LYS A 116 -2.26 8.95 -5.70
CA LYS A 116 -2.98 9.94 -4.88
C LYS A 116 -2.73 9.60 -3.41
N ILE A 117 -2.05 10.48 -2.67
CA ILE A 117 -2.00 10.39 -1.20
C ILE A 117 -3.36 10.91 -0.71
N LEU A 118 -4.20 10.03 -0.16
CA LEU A 118 -5.50 10.41 0.40
C LEU A 118 -5.42 10.64 1.90
N LEU A 119 -4.63 9.83 2.60
CA LEU A 119 -4.53 9.87 4.05
C LEU A 119 -3.15 10.39 4.49
N PRO A 120 -3.09 11.23 5.54
CA PRO A 120 -1.84 11.56 6.21
C PRO A 120 -1.10 10.29 6.65
N ILE A 121 0.24 10.33 6.66
CA ILE A 121 1.08 9.18 7.00
C ILE A 121 2.11 9.51 8.07
N PHE A 122 2.65 8.48 8.71
CA PHE A 122 3.94 8.61 9.40
C PHE A 122 5.02 8.98 8.38
N THR A 123 5.76 10.05 8.67
CA THR A 123 6.80 10.59 7.79
C THR A 123 8.21 10.09 8.14
N SER A 124 8.36 9.32 9.21
CA SER A 124 9.63 8.72 9.64
C SER A 124 9.43 7.50 10.55
N GLY A 125 10.50 6.73 10.73
CA GLY A 125 10.55 5.55 11.60
C GLY A 125 10.08 4.26 10.92
N GLU A 126 9.97 3.17 11.70
CA GLU A 126 9.58 1.83 11.23
C GLU A 126 8.25 1.81 10.46
N TRP A 127 7.37 2.76 10.75
CA TRP A 127 6.00 2.82 10.22
C TRP A 127 5.80 3.87 9.13
N GLU A 128 6.90 4.41 8.60
CA GLU A 128 6.88 5.38 7.49
C GLU A 128 6.01 4.87 6.33
N ASN A 129 5.25 5.77 5.71
CA ASN A 129 4.32 5.51 4.60
C ASN A 129 3.01 4.79 4.96
N TYR A 130 2.75 4.54 6.24
CA TYR A 130 1.45 4.07 6.71
C TYR A 130 0.65 5.17 7.39
N HIS A 131 -0.66 5.14 7.19
CA HIS A 131 -1.61 5.96 7.93
C HIS A 131 -1.84 5.37 9.32
N ALA A 132 -2.00 4.05 9.43
CA ALA A 132 -2.25 3.42 10.71
C ALA A 132 -1.58 2.06 10.88
N VAL A 133 -1.29 1.73 12.13
CA VAL A 133 -0.59 0.51 12.52
C VAL A 133 -1.25 -0.12 13.74
N TYR A 134 -1.69 -1.37 13.61
CA TYR A 134 -2.16 -2.21 14.71
C TYR A 134 -1.27 -3.45 14.82
N ILE A 135 -0.69 -3.71 15.99
CA ILE A 135 0.24 -4.82 16.23
C ILE A 135 -0.40 -5.73 17.27
N SER A 136 -0.71 -6.97 16.90
CA SER A 136 -1.25 -7.99 17.81
C SER A 136 -0.25 -9.12 18.05
N LYS A 137 -0.62 -10.14 18.81
CA LYS A 137 0.18 -11.36 18.93
C LYS A 137 0.29 -12.13 17.60
N ASN A 138 -0.81 -12.20 16.84
CA ASN A 138 -0.96 -13.12 15.70
C ASN A 138 -0.77 -12.47 14.32
N PHE A 139 -0.89 -11.15 14.23
CA PHE A 139 -0.75 -10.40 12.99
C PHE A 139 -0.42 -8.93 13.25
N ASP A 140 0.06 -8.25 12.21
CA ASP A 140 0.08 -6.79 12.14
C ASP A 140 -0.89 -6.33 11.06
N ALA A 141 -1.64 -5.25 11.30
CA ALA A 141 -2.49 -4.62 10.29
C ALA A 141 -2.01 -3.20 10.02
N LEU A 142 -1.66 -2.91 8.77
CA LEU A 142 -1.08 -1.64 8.33
C LEU A 142 -1.99 -1.00 7.29
N MET A 143 -2.51 0.19 7.54
CA MET A 143 -3.32 0.95 6.59
C MET A 143 -2.46 1.92 5.79
N ASP A 144 -2.52 1.85 4.46
CA ASP A 144 -1.74 2.73 3.58
C ASP A 144 -2.40 4.09 3.31
N THR A 145 -1.80 4.87 2.42
CA THR A 145 -2.25 6.23 2.06
C THR A 145 -3.58 6.26 1.32
N THR A 146 -4.11 5.11 0.90
CA THR A 146 -5.34 4.96 0.12
C THR A 146 -6.48 4.32 0.91
N GLY A 147 -6.23 3.95 2.17
CA GLY A 147 -7.20 3.27 3.03
C GLY A 147 -7.22 1.75 2.85
N VAL A 148 -6.25 1.18 2.12
CA VAL A 148 -6.08 -0.27 2.02
C VAL A 148 -5.39 -0.77 3.28
N VAL A 149 -5.93 -1.84 3.88
CA VAL A 149 -5.35 -2.49 5.05
C VAL A 149 -4.61 -3.75 4.64
N TYR A 150 -3.32 -3.81 4.94
CA TYR A 150 -2.47 -4.97 4.76
C TYR A 150 -2.37 -5.73 6.08
N VAL A 151 -2.88 -6.96 6.12
CA VAL A 151 -2.83 -7.83 7.29
C VAL A 151 -1.70 -8.84 7.10
N TYR A 152 -0.64 -8.72 7.90
CA TYR A 152 0.54 -9.58 7.91
C TYR A 152 0.42 -10.62 9.04
N PRO A 153 0.13 -11.90 8.74
CA PRO A 153 0.13 -12.95 9.75
C PRO A 153 1.53 -13.14 10.35
N LYS A 154 1.62 -13.55 11.63
CA LYS A 154 2.90 -13.70 12.36
C LYS A 154 3.10 -15.04 13.01
N VAL A 155 4.20 -15.74 12.80
CA VAL A 155 4.56 -16.94 13.59
C VAL A 155 5.71 -16.57 14.52
N ASN A 156 5.56 -16.89 15.81
CA ASN A 156 6.54 -16.56 16.86
C ASN A 156 6.95 -15.08 16.85
N GLY A 157 5.97 -14.19 16.69
CA GLY A 157 6.17 -12.73 16.65
C GLY A 157 6.74 -12.18 15.34
N LYS A 158 7.06 -13.02 14.35
CA LYS A 158 7.62 -12.60 13.05
C LYS A 158 6.60 -12.72 11.93
N ARG A 159 6.50 -11.71 11.06
CA ARG A 159 5.64 -11.72 9.86
C ARG A 159 6.02 -12.87 8.93
N ILE A 160 5.02 -13.50 8.33
CA ILE A 160 5.20 -14.59 7.38
C ILE A 160 4.37 -14.37 6.12
N GLY A 161 4.93 -14.78 4.98
CA GLY A 161 4.27 -14.70 3.68
C GLY A 161 3.88 -13.28 3.25
N SER A 162 3.12 -13.21 2.17
CA SER A 162 2.56 -11.97 1.65
C SER A 162 1.30 -11.57 2.44
N PRO A 163 1.06 -10.27 2.67
CA PRO A 163 -0.08 -9.80 3.44
C PRO A 163 -1.40 -10.07 2.72
N ILE A 164 -2.45 -10.31 3.51
CA ILE A 164 -3.83 -10.25 3.04
C ILE A 164 -4.17 -8.77 2.81
N ARG A 165 -4.66 -8.44 1.63
CA ARG A 165 -5.01 -7.05 1.27
C ARG A 165 -6.51 -6.85 1.42
N CYS A 166 -6.93 -6.02 2.36
CA CYS A 166 -8.32 -5.65 2.59
C CYS A 166 -8.59 -4.24 2.05
N SER A 167 -9.58 -4.12 1.17
CA SER A 167 -9.92 -2.83 0.54
C SER A 167 -11.41 -2.63 0.37
N MET A 168 -11.81 -1.36 0.42
CA MET A 168 -13.06 -0.89 -0.16
C MET A 168 -12.87 -0.76 -1.67
N ASN A 169 -13.83 -1.27 -2.44
CA ASN A 169 -13.82 -1.14 -3.88
C ASN A 169 -15.19 -0.65 -4.34
N CYS A 170 -15.20 0.45 -5.08
CA CYS A 170 -16.41 1.06 -5.63
C CYS A 170 -16.31 1.05 -7.14
N TYR A 171 -17.29 0.45 -7.81
CA TYR A 171 -17.32 0.32 -9.26
C TYR A 171 -18.71 0.64 -9.81
N TYR A 172 -18.82 0.80 -11.13
CA TYR A 172 -20.09 0.82 -11.84
C TYR A 172 -19.93 0.20 -13.23
N ALA A 173 -21.04 -0.29 -13.80
CA ALA A 173 -21.10 -0.73 -15.19
C ALA A 173 -21.29 0.51 -16.08
N ASP A 174 -20.42 0.69 -17.07
CA ASP A 174 -20.48 1.85 -17.97
C ASP A 174 -21.56 1.66 -19.04
N THR A 175 -22.77 2.16 -18.77
CA THR A 175 -23.90 2.01 -19.70
C THR A 175 -23.78 2.87 -20.96
N THR A 176 -22.83 3.82 -21.00
CA THR A 176 -22.58 4.67 -22.18
C THR A 176 -21.72 4.00 -23.24
N THR A 177 -20.68 3.28 -22.83
CA THR A 177 -19.73 2.69 -23.79
C THR A 177 -19.97 1.21 -23.98
N ASN A 178 -20.12 0.46 -22.89
CA ASN A 178 -20.35 -0.98 -22.91
C ASN A 178 -20.72 -1.45 -21.49
N VAL A 179 -21.92 -2.01 -21.32
CA VAL A 179 -22.43 -2.51 -20.03
C VAL A 179 -21.57 -3.61 -19.40
N HIS A 180 -20.71 -4.28 -20.18
CA HIS A 180 -19.77 -5.28 -19.68
C HIS A 180 -18.46 -4.68 -19.15
N VAL A 181 -18.18 -3.40 -19.42
CA VAL A 181 -17.02 -2.69 -18.91
C VAL A 181 -17.32 -2.15 -17.52
N THR A 182 -16.57 -2.64 -16.53
CA THR A 182 -16.60 -2.12 -15.17
C THR A 182 -15.59 -0.99 -15.01
N ARG A 183 -16.04 0.17 -14.53
CA ARG A 183 -15.19 1.33 -14.22
C ARG A 183 -15.08 1.52 -12.71
N GLY A 184 -13.91 1.99 -12.25
CA GLY A 184 -13.72 2.36 -10.85
C GLY A 184 -14.37 3.71 -10.56
N ARG A 185 -14.94 3.85 -9.36
CA ARG A 185 -15.44 5.10 -8.79
C ARG A 185 -14.49 5.53 -7.66
N PRO A 186 -13.36 6.18 -7.97
CA PRO A 186 -12.32 6.48 -6.97
C PRO A 186 -12.78 7.54 -5.97
N ILE A 187 -12.11 7.56 -4.81
CA ILE A 187 -12.29 8.62 -3.81
C ILE A 187 -11.84 9.96 -4.41
N GLU A 188 -12.75 10.92 -4.43
CA GLU A 188 -12.47 12.29 -4.88
C GLU A 188 -11.92 13.13 -3.73
N ARG A 189 -12.63 13.13 -2.58
CA ARG A 189 -12.30 13.96 -1.41
C ARG A 189 -12.68 13.25 -0.11
N LEU A 190 -11.85 13.41 0.92
CA LEU A 190 -12.19 13.05 2.30
C LEU A 190 -12.93 14.21 3.00
N ALA A 191 -13.93 13.88 3.81
CA ALA A 191 -14.66 14.85 4.63
C ALA A 191 -13.77 15.42 5.75
N TYR A 192 -12.83 14.61 6.25
CA TYR A 192 -11.79 15.00 7.17
C TYR A 192 -10.57 14.10 6.99
N GLU A 193 -9.40 14.60 7.35
CA GLU A 193 -8.15 13.86 7.29
C GLU A 193 -7.78 13.36 8.69
N PRO A 194 -7.99 12.07 9.02
CA PRO A 194 -7.57 11.53 10.30
C PRO A 194 -6.05 11.65 10.46
N LYS A 195 -5.59 11.86 11.71
CA LYS A 195 -4.15 11.83 12.01
C LYS A 195 -3.62 10.40 11.94
N PRO A 196 -2.36 10.19 11.53
CA PRO A 196 -1.75 8.86 11.59
C PRO A 196 -1.76 8.32 13.02
N SER A 197 -2.02 7.02 13.20
CA SER A 197 -2.24 6.44 14.53
C SER A 197 -1.63 5.05 14.72
N LYS A 198 -1.18 4.78 15.95
CA LYS A 198 -0.70 3.46 16.39
C LYS A 198 -1.72 2.86 17.35
N GLN A 199 -1.95 1.55 17.21
CA GLN A 199 -2.93 0.77 17.97
C GLN A 199 -4.35 1.37 17.98
N PRO A 200 -4.89 1.86 16.84
CA PRO A 200 -6.26 2.35 16.82
C PRO A 200 -7.21 1.18 17.08
N GLN A 201 -8.23 1.41 17.92
CA GLN A 201 -9.34 0.45 18.04
C GLN A 201 -10.21 0.45 16.78
N GLN A 202 -10.36 1.61 16.13
CA GLN A 202 -11.11 1.79 14.90
C GLN A 202 -10.61 3.00 14.11
N ILE A 203 -10.82 2.98 12.80
CA ILE A 203 -10.61 4.10 11.87
C ILE A 203 -11.86 4.22 11.00
N THR A 204 -12.37 5.43 10.86
CA THR A 204 -13.47 5.74 9.94
C THR A 204 -12.97 6.68 8.86
N LEU A 205 -13.24 6.35 7.61
CA LEU A 205 -13.02 7.17 6.43
C LEU A 205 -14.40 7.61 5.92
N CYS A 206 -14.56 8.91 5.68
CA CYS A 206 -15.78 9.50 5.12
C CYS A 206 -15.40 10.48 4.03
N GLY A 207 -16.24 10.63 3.02
CA GLY A 207 -15.97 11.58 1.95
C GLY A 207 -16.91 11.43 0.77
N THR A 208 -16.43 11.87 -0.39
CA THR A 208 -17.11 11.74 -1.68
C THR A 208 -16.23 10.95 -2.65
N LEU A 209 -16.85 10.03 -3.37
CA LEU A 209 -16.28 9.43 -4.57
C LEU A 209 -16.59 10.34 -5.78
N THR A 210 -16.04 10.01 -6.95
CA THR A 210 -16.44 10.67 -8.21
C THR A 210 -17.94 10.57 -8.46
N ASP A 211 -18.46 11.54 -9.21
CA ASP A 211 -19.90 11.82 -9.42
C ASP A 211 -20.65 12.11 -8.12
N SER A 212 -19.95 12.75 -7.15
CA SER A 212 -20.52 13.25 -5.89
C SER A 212 -21.17 12.19 -5.00
N VAL A 213 -20.81 10.92 -5.13
CA VAL A 213 -21.35 9.82 -4.30
C VAL A 213 -20.74 9.87 -2.90
N PRO A 214 -21.49 10.17 -1.82
CA PRO A 214 -20.96 10.10 -0.47
C PRO A 214 -20.65 8.67 -0.07
N PHE A 215 -19.59 8.48 0.73
CA PHE A 215 -19.23 7.17 1.25
C PHE A 215 -18.79 7.22 2.72
N ASN A 216 -18.91 6.07 3.37
CA ASN A 216 -18.36 5.78 4.69
C ASN A 216 -17.71 4.40 4.65
N LEU A 217 -16.53 4.28 5.26
CA LEU A 217 -15.86 3.02 5.54
C LEU A 217 -15.32 3.09 6.97
N THR A 218 -15.61 2.09 7.79
CA THR A 218 -15.02 1.92 9.11
C THR A 218 -14.30 0.59 9.16
N VAL A 219 -13.10 0.58 9.75
CA VAL A 219 -12.31 -0.60 10.04
C VAL A 219 -11.99 -0.61 11.53
N ALA A 220 -12.42 -1.66 12.24
CA ALA A 220 -12.09 -1.92 13.62
C ALA A 220 -11.05 -3.04 13.74
N PHE A 221 -10.14 -2.89 14.69
CA PHE A 221 -9.02 -3.79 14.93
C PHE A 221 -9.18 -4.48 16.28
N SER A 222 -8.77 -5.75 16.35
CA SER A 222 -8.78 -6.55 17.58
C SER A 222 -7.72 -7.64 17.50
N ASP A 223 -7.38 -8.27 18.62
CA ASP A 223 -6.38 -9.36 18.62
C ASP A 223 -6.83 -10.61 17.84
N LYS A 224 -8.11 -10.72 17.53
CA LYS A 224 -8.66 -11.81 16.71
C LYS A 224 -8.59 -11.52 15.21
N GLY A 225 -8.49 -10.25 14.81
CA GLY A 225 -8.51 -9.83 13.42
C GLY A 225 -9.15 -8.47 13.20
N ILE A 226 -9.63 -8.23 11.98
CA ILE A 226 -10.25 -6.95 11.59
C ILE A 226 -11.73 -7.13 11.29
N LYS A 227 -12.51 -6.09 11.63
CA LYS A 227 -13.90 -5.93 11.21
C LYS A 227 -14.02 -4.71 10.32
N ALA A 228 -14.68 -4.80 9.19
CA ALA A 228 -14.90 -3.64 8.32
C ALA A 228 -16.38 -3.51 7.94
N TRP A 229 -16.86 -2.28 7.91
CA TRP A 229 -18.21 -1.95 7.46
C TRP A 229 -18.30 -0.59 6.81
N GLY A 230 -19.31 -0.38 5.97
CA GLY A 230 -19.42 0.89 5.25
C GLY A 230 -20.59 0.90 4.28
N TYR A 231 -20.74 2.03 3.60
CA TYR A 231 -21.77 2.26 2.59
C TYR A 231 -21.35 3.36 1.60
N CYS A 232 -22.04 3.42 0.46
CA CYS A 232 -22.10 4.56 -0.45
C CYS A 232 -23.57 4.96 -0.66
N ASP A 233 -23.86 6.25 -0.72
CA ASP A 233 -25.22 6.76 -0.96
C ASP A 233 -25.31 7.38 -2.35
N ASP A 234 -25.81 6.62 -3.33
CA ASP A 234 -25.89 7.12 -4.70
C ASP A 234 -26.94 8.23 -4.82
N PRO A 235 -26.59 9.40 -5.42
CA PRO A 235 -27.58 10.42 -5.77
C PRO A 235 -28.73 9.84 -6.60
N SER A 236 -29.94 10.37 -6.44
CA SER A 236 -31.13 9.81 -7.11
C SER A 236 -31.02 9.83 -8.64
N ASP A 237 -30.35 10.84 -9.18
CA ASP A 237 -30.09 11.08 -10.59
C ASP A 237 -28.82 10.38 -11.13
N LEU A 238 -28.09 9.65 -10.27
CA LEU A 238 -26.91 8.91 -10.70
C LEU A 238 -27.32 7.80 -11.68
N ARG A 239 -26.87 7.93 -12.93
CA ARG A 239 -27.15 6.99 -14.01
C ARG A 239 -26.62 5.59 -13.70
N ASP A 240 -25.31 5.48 -13.46
CA ASP A 240 -24.63 4.21 -13.24
C ASP A 240 -24.39 3.99 -11.75
N ARG A 241 -25.23 3.14 -11.14
CA ARG A 241 -25.23 2.84 -9.70
C ARG A 241 -23.91 2.24 -9.21
N THR A 242 -23.54 2.58 -7.99
CA THR A 242 -22.31 2.13 -7.35
C THR A 242 -22.46 0.72 -6.80
N LEU A 243 -21.66 -0.18 -7.36
CA LEU A 243 -21.33 -1.46 -6.78
C LEU A 243 -20.29 -1.29 -5.68
N PHE A 244 -20.76 -1.10 -4.45
CA PHE A 244 -19.94 -1.06 -3.24
C PHE A 244 -19.52 -2.46 -2.80
N ARG A 245 -18.22 -2.66 -2.58
CA ARG A 245 -17.64 -3.90 -2.06
C ARG A 245 -16.64 -3.60 -0.95
N ILE A 246 -16.60 -4.46 0.06
CA ILE A 246 -15.46 -4.61 0.96
C ILE A 246 -14.91 -6.01 0.72
N GLY A 247 -13.63 -6.16 0.46
CA GLY A 247 -13.07 -7.48 0.21
C GLY A 247 -11.66 -7.66 0.73
N ALA A 248 -11.29 -8.93 0.89
CA ALA A 248 -9.92 -9.35 1.08
C ALA A 248 -9.42 -10.08 -0.14
N HIS A 249 -8.23 -9.72 -0.58
CA HIS A 249 -7.42 -10.48 -1.50
C HIS A 249 -6.38 -11.26 -0.70
N ILE A 250 -6.44 -12.58 -0.80
CA ILE A 250 -5.46 -13.49 -0.23
C ILE A 250 -4.44 -13.76 -1.35
N PRO A 251 -3.16 -13.38 -1.16
CA PRO A 251 -2.13 -13.65 -2.16
C PRO A 251 -1.89 -15.15 -2.33
N ALA A 252 -1.19 -15.50 -3.41
CA ALA A 252 -0.66 -16.84 -3.58
C ALA A 252 0.12 -17.28 -2.34
N SER A 253 -0.24 -18.42 -1.76
CA SER A 253 0.49 -19.01 -0.63
C SER A 253 1.77 -19.71 -1.04
N HIS A 254 1.89 -20.06 -2.32
CA HIS A 254 3.02 -20.78 -2.90
C HIS A 254 3.46 -20.10 -4.17
N HIS A 255 4.77 -20.11 -4.41
CA HIS A 255 5.36 -19.70 -5.67
C HIS A 255 5.86 -20.96 -6.36
N PHE A 256 5.16 -21.37 -7.42
CA PHE A 256 5.62 -22.43 -8.31
C PHE A 256 6.29 -21.79 -9.51
N THR A 257 7.43 -22.33 -9.94
CA THR A 257 8.02 -21.91 -11.21
C THR A 257 7.22 -22.53 -12.35
N ASP A 258 7.33 -21.97 -13.56
CA ASP A 258 6.67 -22.55 -14.74
C ASP A 258 7.16 -23.98 -15.02
N ALA A 259 8.36 -24.33 -14.55
CA ALA A 259 8.94 -25.66 -14.66
C ALA A 259 8.36 -26.70 -13.67
N THR A 260 7.69 -26.30 -12.58
CA THR A 260 7.14 -27.25 -11.61
C THR A 260 5.99 -28.05 -12.24
N PRO A 261 6.09 -29.39 -12.39
CA PRO A 261 5.03 -30.22 -12.97
C PRO A 261 3.72 -30.16 -12.16
N LEU A 262 2.57 -30.29 -12.85
CA LEU A 262 1.25 -30.14 -12.21
C LEU A 262 1.01 -31.16 -11.09
N ASP A 263 1.45 -32.40 -11.26
CA ASP A 263 1.32 -33.48 -10.27
C ASP A 263 2.14 -33.20 -9.01
N GLU A 264 3.33 -32.62 -9.15
CA GLU A 264 4.14 -32.15 -8.01
C GLU A 264 3.42 -31.05 -7.25
N ARG A 265 2.86 -30.06 -7.97
CA ARG A 265 2.06 -29.00 -7.33
C ARG A 265 0.85 -29.55 -6.58
N LYS A 266 0.13 -30.51 -7.19
CA LYS A 266 -1.02 -31.18 -6.57
C LYS A 266 -0.64 -31.92 -5.28
N ARG A 267 0.53 -32.58 -5.28
CA ARG A 267 1.09 -33.29 -4.11
C ARG A 267 1.45 -32.34 -2.98
N ILE A 268 2.04 -31.19 -3.28
CA ILE A 268 2.40 -30.16 -2.29
C ILE A 268 1.14 -29.60 -1.62
N LEU A 269 0.06 -29.45 -2.39
CA LEU A 269 -1.23 -28.94 -1.91
C LEU A 269 -2.19 -30.02 -1.41
N ASP A 270 -1.75 -31.26 -1.29
CA ASP A 270 -2.61 -32.35 -0.84
C ASP A 270 -3.14 -32.10 0.58
N GLY A 271 -4.44 -32.32 0.77
CA GLY A 271 -5.15 -32.05 2.03
C GLY A 271 -5.48 -30.58 2.33
N TRP A 272 -5.13 -29.63 1.46
CA TRP A 272 -5.50 -28.22 1.62
C TRP A 272 -6.93 -27.98 1.14
N GLN A 273 -7.78 -27.36 1.96
CA GLN A 273 -9.21 -27.16 1.62
C GLN A 273 -9.72 -25.73 1.84
N VAL A 274 -10.48 -25.23 0.87
CA VAL A 274 -11.37 -24.07 1.03
C VAL A 274 -12.76 -24.59 1.40
N LYS A 275 -13.25 -24.21 2.57
CA LYS A 275 -14.58 -24.55 3.07
C LYS A 275 -15.52 -23.37 2.87
N PHE A 276 -16.67 -23.64 2.29
CA PHE A 276 -17.65 -22.65 1.90
C PHE A 276 -19.01 -23.03 2.49
N GLU A 277 -19.58 -22.13 3.28
CA GLU A 277 -20.92 -22.29 3.86
C GLU A 277 -21.88 -21.33 3.14
N PRO A 278 -22.67 -21.82 2.17
CA PRO A 278 -23.62 -20.98 1.45
C PRO A 278 -24.73 -20.51 2.38
N ILE A 279 -25.36 -19.38 2.04
CA ILE A 279 -26.57 -18.90 2.74
C ILE A 279 -27.71 -19.92 2.67
N SER A 280 -27.76 -20.69 1.58
CA SER A 280 -28.73 -21.76 1.41
C SER A 280 -28.11 -22.94 0.67
N GLY A 281 -28.41 -24.15 1.13
CA GLY A 281 -27.99 -25.39 0.47
C GLY A 281 -26.85 -26.10 1.19
N LYS A 282 -26.19 -27.03 0.49
CA LYS A 282 -25.17 -27.90 1.06
C LYS A 282 -23.85 -27.15 1.25
N LYS A 283 -23.15 -27.41 2.36
CA LYS A 283 -21.77 -26.94 2.58
C LYS A 283 -20.83 -27.57 1.57
N TRP A 284 -19.91 -26.76 1.04
CA TRP A 284 -18.93 -27.20 0.06
C TRP A 284 -17.53 -27.18 0.66
N SER A 285 -16.73 -28.17 0.30
CA SER A 285 -15.30 -28.19 0.55
C SER A 285 -14.64 -28.41 -0.80
N TYR A 286 -13.73 -27.53 -1.14
CA TYR A 286 -12.96 -27.63 -2.37
C TYR A 286 -11.51 -27.88 -2.02
N ASP A 287 -10.93 -28.90 -2.62
CA ASP A 287 -9.50 -29.13 -2.51
C ASP A 287 -8.77 -28.01 -3.25
N TYR A 288 -7.72 -27.47 -2.64
CA TYR A 288 -6.99 -26.34 -3.20
C TYR A 288 -6.44 -26.66 -4.58
N ASN A 289 -6.04 -27.91 -4.80
CA ASN A 289 -5.42 -28.35 -6.04
C ASN A 289 -6.40 -28.56 -7.21
N ASP A 290 -7.70 -28.39 -6.94
CA ASP A 290 -8.74 -28.43 -7.96
C ASP A 290 -9.03 -27.05 -8.54
N SER A 291 -9.62 -27.06 -9.73
CA SER A 291 -10.15 -25.85 -10.35
C SER A 291 -11.32 -25.32 -9.50
N LEU A 292 -11.09 -24.20 -8.80
CA LEU A 292 -12.13 -23.51 -8.04
C LEU A 292 -13.05 -22.67 -8.95
N GLN A 293 -13.14 -22.99 -10.25
CA GLN A 293 -14.03 -22.34 -11.20
C GLN A 293 -15.51 -22.55 -10.88
N SER A 294 -15.84 -23.67 -10.23
CA SER A 294 -17.17 -23.97 -9.71
C SER A 294 -17.42 -23.34 -8.33
N MET A 295 -16.42 -22.69 -7.74
CA MET A 295 -16.57 -21.96 -6.50
C MET A 295 -17.25 -20.62 -6.80
N GLY A 296 -18.51 -20.51 -6.41
CA GLY A 296 -19.33 -19.33 -6.64
C GLY A 296 -20.63 -19.40 -5.87
N GLY A 297 -21.41 -18.33 -5.96
CA GLY A 297 -22.63 -18.15 -5.19
C GLY A 297 -22.41 -17.37 -3.89
N TYR A 298 -23.48 -17.22 -3.13
CA TYR A 298 -23.53 -16.41 -1.93
C TYR A 298 -23.24 -17.24 -0.68
N ALA A 299 -22.32 -16.77 0.16
CA ALA A 299 -21.94 -17.39 1.43
C ALA A 299 -22.29 -16.54 2.65
N GLU A 300 -22.60 -17.25 3.72
CA GLU A 300 -22.57 -16.73 5.09
C GLU A 300 -21.11 -16.70 5.58
N THR A 301 -20.41 -17.83 5.45
CA THR A 301 -19.01 -17.95 5.84
C THR A 301 -18.14 -18.55 4.74
N VAL A 302 -16.90 -18.07 4.68
CA VAL A 302 -15.82 -18.66 3.87
C VAL A 302 -14.65 -18.93 4.80
N ARG A 303 -14.26 -20.20 4.93
CA ARG A 303 -13.16 -20.62 5.81
C ARG A 303 -12.07 -21.30 5.00
N ILE A 304 -10.86 -20.88 5.26
CA ILE A 304 -9.67 -21.48 4.70
C ILE A 304 -9.10 -22.41 5.77
N SER A 305 -9.17 -23.70 5.49
CA SER A 305 -8.67 -24.77 6.34
C SER A 305 -7.40 -25.31 5.72
N ALA A 306 -6.37 -24.47 5.69
CA ALA A 306 -5.13 -24.76 4.99
C ALA A 306 -3.97 -24.04 5.68
N PRO A 307 -2.76 -24.63 5.73
CA PRO A 307 -1.64 -24.00 6.40
C PRO A 307 -0.98 -22.84 5.61
N VAL A 308 -1.81 -22.03 4.94
CA VAL A 308 -1.45 -20.84 4.13
C VAL A 308 -0.52 -19.90 4.90
N TYR A 309 -0.66 -19.87 6.24
CA TYR A 309 0.16 -19.06 7.14
C TYR A 309 0.56 -19.87 8.40
N GLY A 310 1.07 -21.08 8.21
CA GLY A 310 1.36 -22.01 9.32
C GLY A 310 0.09 -22.72 9.78
N LYS A 311 -0.04 -23.11 11.06
CA LYS A 311 -1.21 -23.87 11.57
C LYS A 311 -2.53 -23.08 11.68
N ARG A 312 -2.67 -21.98 10.92
CA ARG A 312 -3.70 -20.99 11.12
C ARG A 312 -4.93 -21.15 10.25
N GLY A 313 -6.07 -20.79 10.81
CA GLY A 313 -7.32 -20.63 10.07
C GLY A 313 -7.54 -19.17 9.69
N ILE A 314 -8.05 -18.95 8.48
CA ILE A 314 -8.65 -17.67 8.09
C ILE A 314 -10.13 -17.92 7.88
N TRP A 315 -10.97 -17.08 8.46
CA TRP A 315 -12.40 -17.08 8.14
C TRP A 315 -12.87 -15.69 7.73
N PHE A 316 -13.93 -15.69 6.94
CA PHE A 316 -14.73 -14.55 6.56
C PHE A 316 -16.18 -14.84 6.96
N ALA A 317 -16.85 -13.84 7.53
CA ALA A 317 -18.28 -13.90 7.83
C ALA A 317 -18.94 -12.59 7.40
N ALA A 318 -20.08 -12.70 6.72
CA ALA A 318 -21.00 -11.58 6.55
C ALA A 318 -21.63 -11.26 7.92
N GLY A 319 -21.80 -9.99 8.25
CA GLY A 319 -22.60 -9.59 9.42
C GLY A 319 -24.06 -9.26 9.10
N ASP A 320 -24.42 -9.23 7.81
CA ASP A 320 -25.81 -9.12 7.33
C ASP A 320 -25.93 -9.80 5.97
N GLU A 321 -26.44 -11.03 5.97
CA GLU A 321 -26.51 -11.91 4.80
C GLU A 321 -27.70 -11.63 3.87
N GLU A 322 -28.69 -10.89 4.37
CA GLU A 322 -29.89 -10.54 3.62
C GLU A 322 -29.52 -9.54 2.51
N PHE A 323 -28.75 -8.50 2.85
CA PHE A 323 -28.40 -7.42 1.94
C PHE A 323 -27.00 -7.56 1.31
N ALA A 324 -26.09 -8.25 2.00
CA ALA A 324 -24.66 -8.20 1.71
C ALA A 324 -23.96 -9.56 1.88
N PRO A 325 -24.35 -10.59 1.13
CA PRO A 325 -23.69 -11.90 1.19
C PRO A 325 -22.20 -11.82 0.85
N LEU A 326 -21.42 -12.79 1.35
CA LEU A 326 -20.08 -13.03 0.83
C LEU A 326 -20.16 -13.62 -0.57
N VAL A 327 -19.27 -13.17 -1.44
CA VAL A 327 -19.03 -13.69 -2.78
C VAL A 327 -17.54 -14.05 -2.85
N PRO A 328 -17.18 -15.32 -2.62
CA PRO A 328 -15.83 -15.76 -2.93
C PRO A 328 -15.66 -15.74 -4.45
N ARG A 329 -14.51 -15.26 -4.89
CA ARG A 329 -14.16 -15.21 -6.30
C ARG A 329 -12.74 -15.67 -6.49
N ILE A 330 -12.58 -16.63 -7.37
CA ILE A 330 -11.30 -17.08 -7.86
C ILE A 330 -11.23 -16.81 -9.34
N TYR A 331 -10.09 -16.30 -9.79
CA TYR A 331 -9.87 -16.14 -11.21
C TYR A 331 -9.71 -17.53 -11.86
N PRO A 332 -10.60 -17.91 -12.80
CA PRO A 332 -10.67 -19.25 -13.39
C PRO A 332 -9.36 -19.77 -13.97
N GLY A 333 -8.57 -18.92 -14.61
CA GLY A 333 -7.42 -19.35 -15.42
C GLY A 333 -6.18 -19.78 -14.64
N PHE A 334 -6.13 -19.57 -13.31
CA PHE A 334 -4.87 -19.64 -12.56
C PHE A 334 -4.99 -20.23 -11.14
N CYS A 335 -6.06 -20.99 -10.87
CA CYS A 335 -6.31 -21.59 -9.57
C CYS A 335 -5.40 -22.80 -9.29
N PRO A 336 -4.87 -22.98 -8.06
CA PRO A 336 -4.85 -22.08 -6.88
C PRO A 336 -3.60 -21.18 -6.76
N TRP A 337 -2.79 -21.09 -7.82
CA TRP A 337 -1.41 -20.59 -7.75
C TRP A 337 -1.28 -19.06 -7.60
N GLN A 338 -2.33 -18.29 -7.89
CA GLN A 338 -2.27 -16.83 -7.92
C GLN A 338 -3.02 -16.15 -6.76
N GLY A 339 -3.54 -16.92 -5.81
CA GLY A 339 -4.36 -16.41 -4.73
C GLY A 339 -5.83 -16.28 -5.13
N TYR A 340 -6.62 -15.68 -4.25
CA TYR A 340 -8.08 -15.59 -4.38
C TYR A 340 -8.63 -14.40 -3.63
N SER A 341 -9.90 -14.12 -3.82
CA SER A 341 -10.55 -13.00 -3.14
C SER A 341 -11.89 -13.41 -2.54
N VAL A 342 -12.22 -12.79 -1.42
CA VAL A 342 -13.54 -12.88 -0.80
C VAL A 342 -14.06 -11.47 -0.64
N TYR A 343 -15.21 -11.18 -1.26
CA TYR A 343 -15.83 -9.88 -1.23
C TYR A 343 -17.18 -9.97 -0.53
N LEU A 344 -17.56 -8.96 0.23
CA LEU A 344 -18.96 -8.66 0.45
C LEU A 344 -19.47 -7.88 -0.75
N GLN A 345 -20.61 -8.29 -1.26
CA GLN A 345 -21.24 -7.62 -2.38
C GLN A 345 -22.74 -7.58 -2.18
N LYS A 346 -23.38 -6.49 -2.61
CA LYS A 346 -24.82 -6.42 -2.73
C LYS A 346 -25.34 -7.55 -3.63
N ARG A 347 -26.50 -8.12 -3.28
CA ARG A 347 -27.21 -9.06 -4.16
C ARG A 347 -27.64 -8.40 -5.46
N ASN A 348 -28.21 -7.20 -5.35
CA ASN A 348 -28.59 -6.38 -6.49
C ASN A 348 -27.65 -5.16 -6.59
N PRO A 349 -26.85 -5.05 -7.68
CA PRO A 349 -25.96 -3.92 -7.90
C PRO A 349 -26.67 -2.56 -7.91
N SER A 350 -27.98 -2.54 -8.20
CA SER A 350 -28.80 -1.33 -8.28
C SER A 350 -29.36 -0.87 -6.93
N ASP A 351 -29.25 -1.68 -5.88
CA ASP A 351 -29.74 -1.29 -4.55
C ASP A 351 -28.82 -0.25 -3.92
N ARG A 352 -29.40 0.62 -3.09
CA ARG A 352 -28.61 1.53 -2.24
C ARG A 352 -27.72 0.72 -1.30
N SER A 353 -26.54 1.26 -0.98
CA SER A 353 -25.59 0.48 -0.19
C SER A 353 -26.07 0.30 1.24
N ALA A 354 -26.32 -0.95 1.63
CA ALA A 354 -26.44 -1.34 3.02
C ALA A 354 -25.06 -1.34 3.70
N LYS A 355 -25.08 -1.32 5.03
CA LYS A 355 -23.88 -1.47 5.84
C LYS A 355 -23.36 -2.89 5.69
N LEU A 356 -22.29 -3.08 4.90
CA LEU A 356 -21.66 -4.39 4.77
C LEU A 356 -20.88 -4.71 6.06
N TYR A 357 -20.74 -5.96 6.46
CA TYR A 357 -19.93 -6.34 7.62
C TYR A 357 -18.98 -7.48 7.28
N PHE A 358 -17.68 -7.22 7.40
CA PHE A 358 -16.60 -8.14 7.03
C PHE A 358 -15.79 -8.49 8.26
N ASN A 359 -15.78 -9.77 8.66
CA ASN A 359 -14.90 -10.24 9.73
C ASN A 359 -13.77 -11.07 9.14
N LEU A 360 -12.52 -10.58 9.19
CA LEU A 360 -11.33 -11.40 8.93
C LEU A 360 -10.76 -11.81 10.29
N VAL A 361 -10.68 -13.12 10.54
CA VAL A 361 -10.01 -13.66 11.74
C VAL A 361 -8.75 -14.39 11.37
N VAL A 362 -7.73 -14.18 12.20
CA VAL A 362 -6.40 -14.79 12.07
C VAL A 362 -6.11 -15.53 13.37
N GLN A 363 -6.38 -16.84 13.39
CA GLN A 363 -6.16 -17.72 14.54
C GLN A 363 -5.00 -18.67 14.29
#